data_AF-X1VM13-F1
#
_entry.id   AF-X1VM13-F1
#
_cell.length_a   1.000
_cell.length_b   1.000
_cell.length_c   1.000
_cell.angle_alpha   90.00
_cell.angle_beta   90.00
_cell.angle_gamma   90.00
#
_symmetry.space_group_name_H-M   'P 1'
#
loop_
_entity.id
_entity.type
_entity.pdbx_description
1 polymer ?
#
loop_
_entity_poly.entity_id
_entity_poly.type
_entity_poly.pdbx_seq_one_letter_code
_entity_poly.pdbx_strand_id
1 'polypeptide(L)'
;RQISKIIDRCDQLEASMEKTKGEIENLHSTLEMLSPWASLETPVEEIGRLHKTTCWAGLLPVQQFEQTEEKLSEPGAAIQQIGTDSSKCACLIVALKENAEAVQKLLRSAEFEPVSFEPMTGTVAELIREHSQKLEKAENQLKSQVDNAAKLSENLLNLEILDDHHKNLLNREQTKDTAPATDCTVLLEGWVKKNDYAKLEKIVSGF
;
A
#
# COMPACT_ATOMS: atom_id res chain seq x y z
N ARG A 1 -13.35 -19.35 -23.43
CA ARG A 1 -13.99 -18.00 -23.32
C ARG A 1 -14.52 -17.69 -21.91
N GLN A 2 -15.09 -18.63 -21.16
CA GLN A 2 -15.61 -18.37 -19.81
C GLN A 2 -14.52 -18.37 -18.72
N ILE A 3 -13.50 -19.22 -18.84
CA ILE A 3 -12.40 -19.35 -17.87
C ILE A 3 -11.42 -18.17 -17.91
N SER A 4 -11.04 -17.71 -19.10
CA SER A 4 -10.21 -16.50 -19.24
C SER A 4 -10.87 -15.30 -18.55
N LYS A 5 -12.20 -15.16 -18.62
CA LYS A 5 -12.93 -14.12 -17.86
C LYS A 5 -12.84 -14.28 -16.34
N ILE A 6 -12.65 -15.49 -15.82
CA ILE A 6 -12.48 -15.73 -14.38
C ILE A 6 -11.07 -15.30 -13.97
N ILE A 7 -10.06 -15.70 -14.74
CA ILE A 7 -8.65 -15.30 -14.53
C ILE A 7 -8.52 -13.78 -14.60
N ASP A 8 -9.05 -13.15 -15.66
CA ASP A 8 -9.03 -11.69 -15.82
C ASP A 8 -9.70 -10.96 -14.63
N ARG A 9 -10.76 -11.55 -14.05
CA ARG A 9 -11.45 -11.00 -12.87
C ARG A 9 -10.65 -11.20 -11.59
N CYS A 10 -9.93 -12.31 -11.45
CA CYS A 10 -9.01 -12.53 -10.33
C CYS A 10 -7.90 -11.47 -10.36
N ASP A 11 -7.24 -11.29 -11.51
CA ASP A 11 -6.15 -10.31 -11.68
C ASP A 11 -6.63 -8.87 -11.41
N GLN A 12 -7.81 -8.50 -11.94
CA GLN A 12 -8.42 -7.20 -11.69
C GLN A 12 -8.77 -6.99 -10.21
N LEU A 13 -9.27 -8.04 -9.54
CA LEU A 13 -9.65 -7.97 -8.15
C LEU A 13 -8.41 -7.86 -7.24
N GLU A 14 -7.36 -8.62 -7.53
CA GLU A 14 -6.08 -8.58 -6.82
C GLU A 14 -5.46 -7.18 -6.92
N ALA A 15 -5.31 -6.65 -8.14
CA ALA A 15 -4.79 -5.30 -8.36
C ALA A 15 -5.65 -4.23 -7.66
N SER A 16 -6.97 -4.39 -7.68
CA SER A 16 -7.88 -3.47 -6.98
C SER A 16 -7.76 -3.57 -5.46
N MET A 17 -7.51 -4.75 -4.89
CA MET A 17 -7.31 -4.94 -3.45
C MET A 17 -5.99 -4.36 -3.00
N GLU A 18 -4.91 -4.57 -3.76
CA GLU A 18 -3.59 -4.00 -3.47
C GLU A 18 -3.64 -2.47 -3.47
N LYS A 19 -4.33 -1.89 -4.45
CA LYS A 19 -4.59 -0.44 -4.48
C LYS A 19 -5.36 0.05 -3.24
N THR A 20 -6.44 -0.64 -2.86
CA THR A 20 -7.24 -0.25 -1.69
C THR A 20 -6.46 -0.39 -0.38
N LYS A 21 -5.60 -1.40 -0.24
CA LYS A 21 -4.71 -1.55 0.92
C LYS A 21 -3.70 -0.40 1.00
N GLY A 22 -3.06 -0.04 -0.12
CA GLY A 22 -2.16 1.12 -0.15
C GLY A 22 -2.87 2.43 0.18
N GLU A 23 -4.13 2.60 -0.23
CA GLU A 23 -4.95 3.75 0.17
C GLU A 23 -5.20 3.78 1.69
N ILE A 24 -5.54 2.65 2.29
CA ILE A 24 -5.74 2.52 3.75
C ILE A 24 -4.46 2.87 4.52
N GLU A 25 -3.30 2.35 4.10
CA GLU A 25 -2.00 2.65 4.74
C GLU A 25 -1.66 4.14 4.65
N ASN A 26 -1.90 4.77 3.50
CA ASN A 26 -1.71 6.21 3.32
C ASN A 26 -2.65 7.03 4.21
N LEU A 27 -3.92 6.62 4.32
CA LEU A 27 -4.91 7.29 5.17
C LEU A 27 -4.55 7.18 6.65
N HIS A 28 -4.10 6.01 7.12
CA HIS A 28 -3.58 5.84 8.48
C HIS A 28 -2.38 6.74 8.74
N SER A 29 -1.38 6.72 7.85
CA SER A 29 -0.18 7.56 7.99
C SER A 29 -0.53 9.04 8.06
N THR A 30 -1.52 9.47 7.28
CA THR A 30 -2.01 10.86 7.30
C THR A 30 -2.71 11.19 8.63
N LEU A 31 -3.56 10.30 9.13
CA LEU A 31 -4.25 10.50 10.41
C LEU A 31 -3.27 10.51 11.59
N GLU A 32 -2.26 9.64 11.58
CA GLU A 32 -1.18 9.64 12.59
C GLU A 32 -0.40 10.96 12.55
N MET A 33 -0.07 11.47 11.37
CA MET A 33 0.62 12.75 11.21
C MET A 33 -0.23 13.93 11.72
N LEU A 34 -1.55 13.91 11.53
CA LEU A 34 -2.47 14.96 11.97
C LEU A 34 -2.84 14.89 13.45
N SER A 35 -2.77 13.71 14.07
CA SER A 35 -3.21 13.48 15.46
C SER A 35 -2.60 14.45 16.49
N PRO A 36 -1.27 14.74 16.49
CA PRO A 36 -0.66 15.71 17.41
C PRO A 36 -1.18 17.14 17.26
N TRP A 37 -1.85 17.44 16.14
CA TRP A 37 -2.31 18.77 15.75
C TRP A 37 -3.83 18.95 15.93
N ALA A 38 -4.53 18.00 16.57
CA ALA A 38 -5.99 18.00 16.64
C ALA A 38 -6.61 19.26 17.29
N SER A 39 -5.87 19.96 18.15
CA SER A 39 -6.26 21.22 18.80
C SER A 39 -5.98 22.48 17.96
N LEU A 40 -5.35 22.33 16.79
CA LEU A 40 -5.04 23.45 15.90
C LEU A 40 -6.32 23.95 15.21
N GLU A 41 -6.76 25.14 15.60
CA GLU A 41 -7.96 25.80 15.03
C GLU A 41 -7.65 26.57 13.74
N THR A 42 -6.40 26.98 13.53
CA THR A 42 -5.99 27.72 12.33
C THR A 42 -5.98 26.80 11.10
N PRO A 43 -6.57 27.22 9.96
CA PRO A 43 -6.46 26.48 8.71
C PRO A 43 -5.00 26.25 8.31
N VAL A 44 -4.66 25.03 7.90
CA VAL A 44 -3.27 24.62 7.69
C VAL A 44 -2.59 25.36 6.53
N GLU A 45 -3.36 25.80 5.54
CA GLU A 45 -2.89 26.59 4.40
C GLU A 45 -2.52 28.03 4.76
N GLU A 46 -2.97 28.53 5.91
CA GLU A 46 -2.61 29.86 6.42
C GLU A 46 -1.27 29.82 7.17
N ILE A 47 -0.84 28.63 7.60
CA ILE A 47 0.47 28.43 8.24
C ILE A 47 1.56 28.74 7.21
N GLY A 48 2.41 29.71 7.53
CA GLY A 48 3.50 30.14 6.65
C GLY A 48 3.13 31.22 5.63
N ARG A 49 1.84 31.55 5.45
CA ARG A 49 1.38 32.69 4.61
C ARG A 49 1.50 34.03 5.34
N LEU A 50 2.72 34.39 5.73
CA LEU A 50 2.99 35.61 6.49
C LEU A 50 3.93 36.56 5.75
N HIS A 51 3.61 37.85 5.75
CA HIS A 51 4.36 38.86 4.99
C HIS A 51 5.72 39.18 5.62
N LYS A 52 5.77 39.40 6.94
CA LYS A 52 6.98 39.84 7.67
C LYS A 52 7.61 38.74 8.54
N THR A 53 6.87 37.67 8.79
CA THR A 53 7.29 36.56 9.63
C THR A 53 7.39 35.27 8.81
N THR A 54 8.10 34.30 9.35
CA THR A 54 8.14 32.91 8.90
C THR A 54 7.55 32.06 10.00
N CYS A 55 6.74 31.06 9.63
CA CYS A 55 6.18 30.09 10.55
C CYS A 55 6.67 28.69 10.18
N TRP A 56 7.08 27.92 11.18
CA TRP A 56 7.42 26.51 11.05
C TRP A 56 6.47 25.68 11.89
N ALA A 57 5.87 24.68 11.27
CA ALA A 57 5.19 23.60 11.96
C ALA A 57 6.15 22.43 12.08
N GLY A 58 6.23 21.81 13.24
CA GLY A 58 6.98 20.58 13.42
C GLY A 58 6.82 19.97 14.80
N LEU A 59 7.57 18.90 15.00
CA LEU A 59 7.61 18.13 16.22
C LEU A 59 8.94 18.37 16.94
N LEU A 60 8.89 18.51 18.26
CA LEU A 60 10.05 18.54 19.15
C LEU A 60 9.95 17.42 20.18
N PRO A 61 11.06 16.76 20.56
CA PRO A 61 11.06 15.90 21.74
C PRO A 61 10.56 16.68 22.97
N VAL A 62 9.66 16.11 23.75
CA VAL A 62 9.05 16.81 24.92
C VAL A 62 10.12 17.31 25.89
N GLN A 63 11.22 16.56 26.05
CA GLN A 63 12.35 16.91 26.92
C GLN A 63 13.14 18.14 26.43
N GLN A 64 13.07 18.47 25.14
CA GLN A 64 13.79 19.59 24.54
C GLN A 64 12.93 20.85 24.43
N PHE A 65 11.62 20.77 24.72
CA PHE A 65 10.68 21.88 24.50
C PHE A 65 11.06 23.12 25.33
N GLU A 66 11.15 23.01 26.66
CA GLU A 66 11.46 24.14 27.55
C GLU A 66 12.81 24.80 27.20
N GLN A 67 13.85 23.99 26.97
CA GLN A 67 15.16 24.52 26.57
C GLN A 67 15.11 25.23 25.21
N THR A 68 14.31 24.71 24.26
CA THR A 68 14.17 25.31 22.93
C THR A 68 13.40 26.63 23.02
N GLU A 69 12.35 26.68 23.82
CA GLU A 69 11.59 27.90 24.11
C GLU A 69 12.50 29.01 24.67
N GLU A 70 13.32 28.70 25.67
CA GLU A 70 14.29 29.66 26.22
C GLU A 70 15.28 30.16 25.16
N LYS A 71 15.86 29.27 24.36
CA LYS A 71 16.81 29.64 23.29
C LYS A 71 16.17 30.45 22.17
N LEU A 72 14.90 30.20 21.85
CA LEU A 72 14.16 30.93 20.82
C LEU A 72 13.80 32.37 21.24
N SER A 73 13.80 32.66 22.55
CA SER A 73 13.56 34.01 23.05
C SER A 73 14.68 35.01 22.65
N GLU A 74 15.94 34.56 22.54
CA GLU A 74 17.07 35.40 22.15
C GLU A 74 16.91 36.03 20.75
N PRO A 75 16.59 35.28 19.67
CA PRO A 75 16.27 35.86 18.37
C PRO A 75 14.84 36.45 18.29
N GLY A 76 14.09 36.53 19.40
CA GLY A 76 12.72 37.05 19.40
C GLY A 76 11.72 36.18 18.64
N ALA A 77 11.92 34.86 18.64
CA ALA A 77 10.97 33.91 18.10
C ALA A 77 9.98 33.45 19.17
N ALA A 78 8.72 33.27 18.77
CA ALA A 78 7.68 32.71 19.61
C ALA A 78 7.49 31.23 19.28
N ILE A 79 7.25 30.41 20.29
CA ILE A 79 6.86 29.01 20.16
C ILE A 79 5.49 28.81 20.82
N GLN A 80 4.64 28.01 20.20
CA GLN A 80 3.34 27.63 20.73
C GLN A 80 3.23 26.11 20.67
N GLN A 81 3.04 25.47 21.83
CA GLN A 81 2.66 24.06 21.87
C GLN A 81 1.20 23.90 21.44
N ILE A 82 0.96 23.02 20.48
CA ILE A 82 -0.37 22.69 19.97
C ILE A 82 -0.88 21.45 20.69
N GLY A 83 -0.10 20.38 20.68
CA GLY A 83 -0.45 19.11 21.28
C GLY A 83 0.77 18.29 21.62
N THR A 84 0.53 17.17 22.29
CA THR A 84 1.57 16.25 22.73
C THR A 84 1.18 14.84 22.31
N ASP A 85 2.12 14.16 21.67
CA ASP A 85 2.13 12.73 21.45
C ASP A 85 3.21 12.11 22.34
N SER A 86 3.06 10.84 22.70
CA SER A 86 3.83 10.05 23.69
C SER A 86 5.28 10.48 23.97
N SER A 87 6.06 10.87 22.96
CA SER A 87 7.45 11.35 23.10
C SER A 87 7.74 12.72 22.47
N LYS A 88 6.80 13.29 21.70
CA LYS A 88 7.00 14.50 20.90
C LYS A 88 5.86 15.49 21.10
N CYS A 89 6.16 16.76 21.12
CA CYS A 89 5.19 17.84 21.13
C CYS A 89 5.08 18.47 19.74
N ALA A 90 3.86 18.65 19.25
CA ALA A 90 3.60 19.44 18.07
C ALA A 90 3.61 20.92 18.45
N CYS A 91 4.37 21.71 17.71
CA CYS A 91 4.53 23.13 17.99
C CYS A 91 4.60 23.97 16.71
N LEU A 92 4.09 25.19 16.83
CA LEU A 92 4.29 26.26 15.85
C LEU A 92 5.38 27.19 16.35
N ILE A 93 6.36 27.50 15.49
CA ILE A 93 7.39 28.49 15.77
C ILE A 93 7.22 29.65 14.78
N VAL A 94 7.22 30.88 15.28
CA VAL A 94 7.08 32.09 14.47
C VAL A 94 8.23 33.04 14.76
N ALA A 95 8.89 33.52 13.72
CA ALA A 95 9.96 34.52 13.84
C ALA A 95 9.87 35.56 12.73
N LEU A 96 10.48 36.73 12.93
CA LEU A 96 10.68 37.70 11.85
C LEU A 96 11.61 37.12 10.77
N LYS A 97 11.38 37.47 9.50
CA LYS A 97 12.15 36.93 8.37
C LYS A 97 13.65 37.20 8.49
N GLU A 98 14.05 38.33 9.06
CA GLU A 98 15.44 38.69 9.34
C GLU A 98 16.13 37.73 10.33
N ASN A 99 15.37 37.08 11.21
CA ASN A 99 15.89 36.17 12.23
C ASN A 99 15.73 34.68 11.83
N ALA A 100 15.18 34.41 10.64
CA ALA A 100 14.83 33.06 10.23
C ALA A 100 16.02 32.11 10.17
N GLU A 101 17.18 32.58 9.72
CA GLU A 101 18.39 31.75 9.64
C GLU A 101 18.92 31.36 11.04
N ALA A 102 18.87 32.29 11.99
CA ALA A 102 19.28 32.04 13.37
C ALA A 102 18.34 31.02 14.04
N VAL A 103 17.03 31.18 13.87
CA VAL A 103 16.02 30.27 14.39
C VAL A 103 16.16 28.88 13.78
N GLN A 104 16.36 28.75 12.46
CA GLN A 104 16.57 27.44 11.83
C GLN A 104 17.81 26.71 12.36
N LYS A 105 18.90 27.43 12.69
CA LYS A 105 20.08 26.82 13.30
C LYS A 105 19.77 26.25 14.69
N LEU A 106 19.00 26.98 15.51
CA LEU A 106 18.55 26.51 16.82
C LEU A 106 17.65 25.27 16.70
N LEU A 107 16.66 25.29 15.79
CA LEU A 107 15.76 24.16 15.55
C LEU A 107 16.51 22.89 15.14
N ARG A 108 17.55 23.00 14.30
CA ARG A 108 18.39 21.85 13.91
C ARG A 108 19.14 21.22 15.09
N SER A 109 19.55 22.03 16.06
CA SER A 109 20.21 21.55 17.29
C SER A 109 19.23 20.98 18.32
N ALA A 110 17.94 21.27 18.17
CA ALA A 110 16.86 20.85 19.05
C ALA A 110 16.07 19.66 18.50
N GLU A 111 16.65 18.89 17.56
CA GLU A 111 16.01 17.73 16.94
C GLU A 111 14.61 18.03 16.36
N PHE A 112 14.41 19.25 15.86
CA PHE A 112 13.15 19.66 15.27
C PHE A 112 12.86 18.90 13.98
N GLU A 113 11.68 18.27 13.92
CA GLU A 113 11.18 17.59 12.73
C GLU A 113 10.12 18.44 12.05
N PRO A 114 10.43 19.06 10.89
CA PRO A 114 9.45 19.89 10.19
C PRO A 114 8.30 19.04 9.66
N VAL A 115 7.07 19.52 9.85
CA VAL A 115 5.85 18.94 9.31
C VAL A 115 5.30 19.86 8.23
N SER A 116 4.99 19.29 7.06
CA SER A 116 4.32 20.01 5.98
C SER A 116 2.88 19.52 5.86
N PHE A 117 1.95 20.48 5.82
CA PHE A 117 0.55 20.20 5.56
C PHE A 117 0.20 20.34 4.07
N GLU A 118 1.10 20.80 3.20
CA GLU A 118 0.78 20.93 1.78
C GLU A 118 0.56 19.55 1.13
N PRO A 119 -0.47 19.36 0.27
CA PRO A 119 -1.41 20.36 -0.27
C PRO A 119 -2.78 20.42 0.44
N MET A 120 -2.86 20.13 1.73
CA MET A 120 -4.12 20.11 2.51
C MET A 120 -4.70 21.52 2.72
N THR A 121 -6.02 21.58 2.93
CA THR A 121 -6.77 22.82 3.17
C THR A 121 -7.85 22.62 4.22
N GLY A 122 -8.07 23.62 5.07
CA GLY A 122 -9.02 23.58 6.17
C GLY A 122 -8.36 23.31 7.52
N THR A 123 -9.19 23.11 8.55
CA THR A 123 -8.71 22.86 9.91
C THR A 123 -8.27 21.41 10.09
N VAL A 124 -7.38 21.13 11.04
CA VAL A 124 -6.96 19.76 11.34
C VAL A 124 -8.15 18.89 11.76
N ALA A 125 -9.11 19.44 12.51
CA ALA A 125 -10.33 18.74 12.89
C ALA A 125 -11.17 18.30 11.67
N GLU A 126 -11.29 19.16 10.65
CA GLU A 126 -11.99 18.83 9.41
C GLU A 126 -11.23 17.77 8.62
N LEU A 127 -9.91 17.91 8.48
CA LEU A 127 -9.05 16.96 7.79
C LEU A 127 -9.13 15.58 8.44
N ILE A 128 -9.01 15.48 9.77
CA ILE A 128 -9.15 14.22 10.50
C ILE A 128 -10.51 13.59 10.18
N ARG A 129 -11.61 14.36 10.29
CA ARG A 129 -12.95 13.85 9.98
C ARG A 129 -13.06 13.32 8.55
N GLU A 130 -12.55 14.06 7.56
CA GLU A 130 -12.60 13.64 6.16
C GLU A 130 -11.75 12.39 5.90
N HIS A 131 -10.54 12.33 6.44
CA HIS A 131 -9.64 11.19 6.28
C HIS A 131 -10.17 9.95 7.00
N SER A 132 -10.77 10.08 8.19
CA SER A 132 -11.43 8.97 8.88
C SER A 132 -12.64 8.44 8.10
N GLN A 133 -13.45 9.31 7.48
CA GLN A 133 -14.55 8.87 6.61
C GLN A 133 -14.07 8.18 5.34
N LYS A 134 -12.97 8.65 4.74
CA LYS A 134 -12.34 7.97 3.58
C LYS A 134 -11.80 6.60 3.99
N LEU A 135 -11.20 6.50 5.17
CA LEU A 135 -10.66 5.25 5.72
C LEU A 135 -11.77 4.23 5.91
N GLU A 136 -12.86 4.59 6.58
CA GLU A 136 -14.01 3.70 6.79
C GLU A 136 -14.60 3.20 5.45
N LYS A 137 -14.67 4.07 4.43
CA LYS A 137 -15.12 3.68 3.09
C LYS A 137 -14.16 2.70 2.44
N ALA A 138 -12.86 2.96 2.51
CA ALA A 138 -11.83 2.10 1.93
C ALA A 138 -11.80 0.71 2.62
N GLU A 139 -11.95 0.65 3.93
CA GLU A 139 -12.04 -0.60 4.70
C GLU A 139 -13.28 -1.41 4.31
N ASN A 140 -14.44 -0.75 4.18
CA ASN A 140 -15.67 -1.40 3.71
C ASN A 140 -15.54 -1.90 2.28
N GLN A 141 -14.87 -1.14 1.41
CA GLN A 141 -14.56 -1.56 0.04
C GLN A 141 -13.65 -2.79 0.04
N LEU A 142 -12.58 -2.80 0.85
CA LEU A 142 -11.68 -3.93 0.97
C LEU A 142 -12.42 -5.18 1.44
N LYS A 143 -13.31 -5.04 2.43
CA LYS A 143 -14.15 -6.14 2.90
C LYS A 143 -15.02 -6.71 1.78
N SER A 144 -15.67 -5.85 1.00
CA SER A 144 -16.45 -6.29 -0.17
C SER A 144 -15.59 -6.97 -1.24
N GLN A 145 -14.35 -6.52 -1.46
CA GLN A 145 -13.43 -7.15 -2.41
C GLN A 145 -13.00 -8.54 -1.92
N VAL A 146 -12.71 -8.69 -0.63
CA VAL A 146 -12.40 -9.98 -0.01
C VAL A 146 -13.58 -10.95 -0.16
N ASP A 147 -14.81 -10.50 0.08
CA ASP A 147 -16.01 -11.32 -0.12
C ASP A 147 -16.18 -11.75 -1.59
N ASN A 148 -15.82 -10.89 -2.54
CA ASN A 148 -15.83 -11.23 -3.97
C ASN A 148 -14.72 -12.22 -4.33
N ALA A 149 -13.54 -12.10 -3.72
CA ALA A 149 -12.43 -13.03 -3.92
C ALA A 149 -12.80 -14.43 -3.42
N ALA A 150 -13.48 -14.52 -2.27
CA ALA A 150 -14.01 -15.77 -1.73
C ALA A 150 -15.03 -16.43 -2.68
N LYS A 151 -15.89 -15.65 -3.35
CA LYS A 151 -16.81 -16.20 -4.37
C LYS A 151 -16.08 -16.68 -5.63
N LEU A 152 -15.00 -16.00 -6.04
CA LEU A 152 -14.20 -16.43 -7.18
C LEU A 152 -13.45 -17.74 -6.89
N SER A 153 -12.98 -17.93 -5.65
CA SER A 153 -12.25 -19.15 -5.25
C SER A 153 -13.11 -20.42 -5.31
N GLU A 154 -14.44 -20.32 -5.31
CA GLU A 154 -15.34 -21.44 -5.58
C GLU A 154 -15.10 -22.08 -6.97
N ASN A 155 -14.47 -21.36 -7.90
CA ASN A 155 -14.10 -21.87 -9.22
C ASN A 155 -12.75 -22.61 -9.25
N LEU A 156 -12.04 -22.72 -8.12
CA LEU A 156 -10.71 -23.31 -8.05
C LEU A 156 -10.66 -24.72 -8.62
N LEU A 157 -11.60 -25.59 -8.21
CA LEU A 157 -11.66 -26.97 -8.71
C LEU A 157 -11.83 -27.02 -10.24
N ASN A 158 -12.65 -26.13 -10.81
CA ASN A 158 -12.83 -26.07 -12.25
C ASN A 158 -11.53 -25.65 -12.95
N LEU A 159 -10.77 -24.72 -12.37
CA LEU A 159 -9.47 -24.28 -12.89
C LEU A 159 -8.43 -25.41 -12.81
N GLU A 160 -8.37 -26.16 -11.72
CA GLU A 160 -7.49 -27.32 -11.55
C GLU A 160 -7.77 -28.40 -12.60
N ILE A 161 -9.04 -28.75 -12.80
CA ILE A 161 -9.44 -29.74 -13.82
C ILE A 161 -8.98 -29.30 -15.22
N LEU A 162 -9.09 -28.01 -15.53
CA LEU A 162 -8.68 -27.47 -16.83
C LEU A 162 -7.16 -27.44 -16.98
N ASP A 163 -6.45 -27.05 -15.93
CA ASP A 163 -4.99 -27.08 -15.90
C ASP A 163 -4.46 -28.50 -16.13
N ASP A 164 -5.01 -29.50 -15.43
CA ASP A 164 -4.70 -30.91 -15.64
C ASP A 164 -5.00 -31.36 -17.08
N HIS A 165 -6.16 -30.98 -17.62
CA HIS A 165 -6.51 -31.30 -19.00
C HIS A 165 -5.50 -30.71 -20.01
N HIS A 166 -5.16 -29.44 -19.86
CA HIS A 166 -4.24 -28.74 -20.77
C HIS A 166 -2.79 -29.21 -20.61
N LYS A 167 -2.34 -29.52 -19.39
CA LYS A 167 -1.03 -30.15 -19.15
C LYS A 167 -0.95 -31.51 -19.83
N ASN A 168 -1.99 -32.34 -19.70
CA ASN A 168 -2.04 -33.63 -20.38
C ASN A 168 -2.03 -33.48 -21.90
N LEU A 169 -2.76 -32.50 -22.45
CA LEU A 169 -2.75 -32.23 -23.89
C LEU A 169 -1.36 -31.76 -24.37
N LEU A 170 -0.75 -30.81 -23.66
CA LEU A 170 0.59 -30.32 -23.97
C LEU A 170 1.64 -31.44 -23.93
N ASN A 171 1.62 -32.27 -22.88
CA ASN A 171 2.50 -33.42 -22.76
C ASN A 171 2.34 -34.39 -23.94
N ARG A 172 1.11 -34.62 -24.41
CA ARG A 172 0.85 -35.47 -25.58
C ARG A 172 1.44 -34.88 -26.85
N GLU A 173 1.25 -33.60 -27.11
CA GLU A 173 1.82 -32.95 -28.30
C GLU A 173 3.35 -32.90 -28.25
N GLN A 174 3.94 -32.56 -27.11
CA GLN A 174 5.41 -32.59 -26.93
C GLN A 174 5.99 -34.00 -27.11
N THR A 175 5.29 -35.03 -26.63
CA THR A 175 5.70 -36.42 -26.84
C THR A 175 5.65 -36.79 -28.33
N LYS A 176 4.66 -36.30 -29.10
CA LYS A 176 4.62 -36.52 -30.55
C LYS A 176 5.78 -35.82 -31.28
N ASP A 177 6.08 -34.57 -30.92
CA ASP A 177 7.15 -33.80 -31.57
C ASP A 177 8.55 -34.39 -31.33
N THR A 178 8.73 -35.02 -30.17
CA THR A 178 10.00 -35.69 -29.80
C THR A 178 10.05 -37.16 -30.21
N ALA A 179 8.93 -37.75 -30.62
CA ALA A 179 8.88 -39.14 -31.05
C ALA A 179 9.54 -39.29 -32.43
N PRO A 180 10.41 -40.29 -32.63
CA PRO A 180 10.95 -40.60 -33.95
C PRO A 180 9.80 -40.93 -34.91
N ALA A 181 9.56 -40.06 -35.89
CA ALA A 181 8.46 -40.19 -36.83
C ALA A 181 8.89 -39.84 -38.26
N THR A 182 8.24 -40.47 -39.24
CA THR A 182 8.21 -40.08 -40.66
C THR A 182 6.81 -39.61 -41.03
N ASP A 183 6.60 -39.10 -42.26
CA ASP A 183 5.31 -38.57 -42.73
C ASP A 183 4.12 -39.55 -42.58
N CYS A 184 4.39 -40.85 -42.48
CA CYS A 184 3.37 -41.90 -42.39
C CYS A 184 3.52 -42.85 -41.18
N THR A 185 4.59 -42.73 -40.39
CA THR A 185 4.89 -43.73 -39.33
C THR A 185 5.46 -43.05 -38.08
N VAL A 186 4.90 -43.37 -36.91
CA VAL A 186 5.44 -42.97 -35.59
C VAL A 186 5.97 -44.22 -34.88
N LEU A 187 7.21 -44.17 -34.38
CA LEU A 187 7.80 -45.24 -33.58
C LEU A 187 7.72 -44.88 -32.09
N LEU A 188 7.12 -45.76 -31.29
CA LEU A 188 7.04 -45.61 -29.83
C LEU A 188 7.79 -46.76 -29.17
N GLU A 189 8.83 -46.45 -28.39
CA GLU A 189 9.58 -47.41 -27.58
C GLU A 189 9.43 -47.07 -26.09
N GLY A 190 9.26 -48.08 -25.23
CA GLY A 190 9.12 -47.86 -23.80
C GLY A 190 9.10 -49.15 -22.99
N TRP A 191 9.11 -48.99 -21.67
CA TRP A 191 9.12 -50.09 -20.71
C TRP A 191 7.74 -50.28 -20.08
N VAL A 192 7.28 -51.52 -20.01
CA VAL A 192 6.04 -51.90 -19.33
C VAL A 192 6.32 -53.00 -18.31
N LYS A 193 5.66 -52.93 -17.16
CA LYS A 193 5.73 -54.00 -16.16
C LYS A 193 5.09 -55.26 -16.75
N LYS A 194 5.70 -56.42 -16.53
CA LYS A 194 5.21 -57.72 -17.03
C LYS A 194 3.72 -57.96 -16.71
N ASN A 195 3.28 -57.56 -15.52
CA ASN A 195 1.90 -57.72 -15.06
C ASN A 195 0.88 -56.80 -15.77
N ASP A 196 1.33 -55.71 -16.40
CA ASP A 196 0.48 -54.75 -17.11
C ASP A 196 0.50 -54.94 -18.64
N TYR A 197 1.32 -55.88 -19.15
CA TYR A 197 1.46 -56.13 -20.59
C TYR A 197 0.13 -56.45 -21.28
N ALA A 198 -0.70 -57.31 -20.67
CA ALA A 198 -2.02 -57.67 -21.21
C ALA A 198 -2.98 -56.47 -21.33
N LYS A 199 -2.83 -55.46 -20.45
CA LYS A 199 -3.61 -54.22 -20.54
C LYS A 199 -3.12 -53.35 -21.70
N LEU A 200 -1.80 -53.24 -21.88
CA LEU A 200 -1.19 -52.50 -22.97
C LEU A 200 -1.61 -53.07 -24.33
N GLU A 201 -1.52 -54.39 -24.49
CA GLU A 201 -1.94 -55.08 -25.73
C GLU A 201 -3.38 -54.77 -26.11
N LYS A 202 -4.30 -54.78 -25.13
CA LYS A 202 -5.70 -54.42 -25.35
C LYS A 202 -5.88 -52.97 -25.79
N ILE A 203 -5.12 -52.04 -25.21
CA ILE A 203 -5.18 -50.61 -25.57
C ILE A 203 -4.67 -50.39 -27.00
N VAL A 204 -3.55 -51.02 -27.37
CA VAL A 204 -2.93 -50.86 -28.70
C VAL A 204 -3.78 -51.51 -29.79
N SER A 205 -4.49 -52.61 -29.49
CA SER A 205 -5.37 -53.28 -30.46
C SER A 205 -6.56 -52.44 -30.97
N GLY A 206 -6.84 -51.30 -30.33
CA GLY A 206 -7.91 -50.38 -30.70
C GLY A 206 -7.48 -49.22 -31.62
N PHE A 207 -6.20 -49.16 -31.99
CA PHE A 207 -5.66 -48.23 -33.00
C PHE A 207 -5.58 -48.91 -34.36
#